data_AF-A0A976DW54-F1
#
_entry.id   AF-A0A976DW54-F1
#
_cell.length_a   1.000
_cell.length_b   1.000
_cell.length_c   1.000
_cell.angle_alpha   90.00
_cell.angle_beta   90.00
_cell.angle_gamma   90.00
#
_symmetry.space_group_name_H-M   'P 1'
#
loop_
_entity.id
_entity.type
_entity.pdbx_description
1 polymer ?
#
loop_
_entity_poly.entity_id
_entity_poly.type
_entity_poly.pdbx_seq_one_letter_code
_entity_poly.pdbx_strand_id
1 'polypeptide(L)'
;MTSEQIAIVKKSWKSLQGISPELLGDVFYSYLFLKNPSLEKMFKTSKEVQAKKLIDMLDIVVRRLDNLEELMDEIHAMAKRHVEYGVKPKHYVQVGNALIWTLKTALGKDWKEEVSESWTACYQDLTQVMLETGICIG
;
A
#
# COMPACT_ATOMS: atom_id res chain seq x y z
N MET A 1 5.59 13.72 3.98
CA MET A 1 6.94 13.20 3.66
C MET A 1 7.91 14.30 3.23
N THR A 2 9.22 14.10 3.39
CA THR A 2 10.27 14.97 2.82
C THR A 2 10.67 14.55 1.40
N SER A 3 11.32 15.44 0.62
CA SER A 3 11.83 15.11 -0.72
C SER A 3 12.83 13.95 -0.71
N GLU A 4 13.60 13.82 0.37
CA GLU A 4 14.54 12.71 0.56
C GLU A 4 13.80 11.37 0.75
N GLN A 5 12.78 11.34 1.62
CA GLN A 5 11.96 10.14 1.81
C GLN A 5 11.27 9.71 0.51
N ILE A 6 10.77 10.68 -0.29
CA ILE A 6 10.18 10.40 -1.60
C ILE A 6 11.20 9.75 -2.52
N ALA A 7 12.44 10.27 -2.59
CA ALA A 7 13.50 9.71 -3.41
C ALA A 7 13.86 8.27 -2.98
N ILE A 8 13.90 8.00 -1.67
CA ILE A 8 14.18 6.66 -1.11
C ILE A 8 13.07 5.68 -1.49
N VAL A 9 11.79 6.06 -1.33
CA VAL A 9 10.65 5.21 -1.71
C VAL A 9 10.68 4.91 -3.21
N LYS A 10 10.84 5.93 -4.06
CA LYS A 10 10.92 5.75 -5.51
C LYS A 10 12.09 4.85 -5.92
N LYS A 11 13.27 5.05 -5.33
CA LYS A 11 14.47 4.26 -5.62
C LYS A 11 14.32 2.79 -5.21
N SER A 12 13.84 2.55 -4.00
CA SER A 12 13.64 1.19 -3.47
C SER A 12 12.48 0.46 -4.15
N TRP A 13 11.42 1.16 -4.58
CA TRP A 13 10.39 0.56 -5.42
C TRP A 13 10.94 0.16 -6.79
N LYS A 14 11.77 1.03 -7.40
CA LYS A 14 12.40 0.74 -8.70
C LYS A 14 13.28 -0.50 -8.68
N SER A 15 13.98 -0.81 -7.58
CA SER A 15 14.78 -2.03 -7.48
C SER A 15 13.93 -3.32 -7.46
N LEU A 16 12.62 -3.21 -7.19
CA LEU A 16 11.69 -4.35 -7.23
C LEU A 16 11.11 -4.62 -8.63
N GLN A 17 11.41 -3.80 -9.64
CA GLN A 17 10.84 -3.95 -10.99
C GLN A 17 11.24 -5.27 -11.69
N GLY A 18 12.27 -5.97 -11.21
CA GLY A 18 12.62 -7.31 -11.68
C GLY A 18 11.74 -8.43 -11.12
N ILE A 19 10.89 -8.15 -10.13
CA ILE A 19 9.97 -9.11 -9.51
C ILE A 19 8.59 -8.94 -10.17
N SER A 20 7.95 -10.06 -10.53
CA SER A 20 6.61 -9.98 -11.11
C SER A 20 5.60 -9.39 -10.10
N PRO A 21 4.67 -8.53 -10.56
CA PRO A 21 3.59 -8.00 -9.72
C PRO A 21 2.77 -9.10 -9.04
N GLU A 22 2.55 -10.21 -9.74
CA GLU A 22 1.82 -11.36 -9.22
C GLU A 22 2.53 -11.98 -8.02
N LEU A 23 3.86 -12.11 -8.06
CA LEU A 23 4.63 -12.68 -6.95
C LEU A 23 4.65 -11.74 -5.75
N LEU A 24 4.86 -10.43 -5.95
CA LEU A 24 4.84 -9.46 -4.86
C LEU A 24 3.46 -9.41 -4.18
N GLY A 25 2.39 -9.37 -4.98
CA GLY A 25 1.04 -9.38 -4.45
C GLY A 25 0.67 -10.71 -3.79
N ASP A 26 1.16 -11.85 -4.31
CA ASP A 26 0.95 -13.15 -3.67
C ASP A 26 1.57 -13.21 -2.28
N VAL A 27 2.82 -12.76 -2.14
CA VAL A 27 3.54 -12.66 -0.86
C VAL A 27 2.77 -11.76 0.11
N PHE A 28 2.28 -10.61 -0.36
CA PHE A 28 1.47 -9.70 0.44
C PHE A 28 0.18 -10.35 0.95
N TYR A 29 -0.64 -10.93 0.07
CA TYR A 29 -1.93 -11.51 0.45
C TYR A 29 -1.76 -12.78 1.30
N SER A 30 -0.75 -13.60 1.00
CA SER A 30 -0.36 -14.74 1.83
C SER A 30 -0.09 -14.29 3.28
N TYR A 31 0.73 -13.26 3.46
CA TYR A 31 1.06 -12.76 4.78
C TYR A 31 -0.15 -12.10 5.48
N LEU A 32 -0.91 -11.28 4.74
CA LEU A 32 -2.08 -10.58 5.26
C LEU A 32 -3.11 -11.55 5.84
N PHE A 33 -3.47 -12.61 5.09
CA PHE A 33 -4.47 -13.58 5.51
C PHE A 33 -3.95 -14.57 6.54
N LEU A 34 -2.65 -14.90 6.52
CA LEU A 34 -2.04 -15.67 7.60
C LEU A 34 -2.15 -14.93 8.95
N LYS A 35 -1.90 -13.62 8.97
CA LYS A 35 -1.94 -12.82 10.20
C LYS A 35 -3.35 -12.35 10.57
N ASN A 36 -4.23 -12.19 9.59
CA ASN A 36 -5.58 -11.65 9.78
C ASN A 36 -6.62 -12.43 8.95
N PRO A 37 -6.91 -13.71 9.28
CA PRO A 37 -7.77 -14.56 8.46
C PRO A 37 -9.18 -14.01 8.22
N SER A 38 -9.69 -13.19 9.14
CA SER A 38 -11.02 -12.57 9.00
C SER A 38 -11.11 -11.58 7.83
N LEU A 39 -9.99 -11.03 7.36
CA LEU A 39 -9.95 -10.11 6.23
C LEU A 39 -10.22 -10.81 4.89
N GLU A 40 -9.91 -12.10 4.77
CA GLU A 40 -10.07 -12.86 3.52
C GLU A 40 -11.50 -12.73 2.96
N LYS A 41 -12.50 -12.79 3.84
CA LYS A 41 -13.92 -12.66 3.48
C LYS A 41 -14.31 -11.31 2.89
N MET A 42 -13.49 -10.27 3.07
CA MET A 42 -13.71 -8.94 2.51
C MET A 42 -13.26 -8.85 1.04
N PHE A 43 -12.36 -9.73 0.59
CA PHE A 43 -11.88 -9.76 -0.80
C PHE A 43 -12.77 -10.69 -1.63
N LYS A 44 -13.42 -10.15 -2.66
CA LYS A 44 -14.43 -10.88 -3.46
C LYS A 44 -13.93 -11.42 -4.80
N THR A 45 -12.78 -10.97 -5.26
CA THR A 45 -12.15 -11.46 -6.50
C THR A 45 -10.97 -12.38 -6.17
N SER A 46 -10.45 -13.08 -7.17
CA SER A 46 -9.30 -13.97 -6.97
C SER A 46 -8.08 -13.21 -6.46
N LYS A 47 -7.20 -13.93 -5.76
CA LYS A 47 -5.98 -13.38 -5.15
C LYS A 47 -5.07 -12.76 -6.20
N GLU A 48 -4.99 -13.37 -7.38
CA GLU A 48 -4.16 -12.93 -8.51
C GLU A 48 -4.65 -11.57 -9.05
N VAL A 49 -5.97 -11.41 -9.21
CA VAL A 49 -6.57 -10.15 -9.65
C VAL A 49 -6.33 -9.05 -8.61
N GLN A 50 -6.45 -9.37 -7.32
CA GLN A 50 -6.21 -8.40 -6.25
C GLN A 50 -4.71 -8.05 -6.13
N ALA A 51 -3.83 -9.04 -6.27
CA ALA A 51 -2.37 -8.86 -6.31
C ALA A 51 -1.99 -7.86 -7.39
N LYS A 52 -2.47 -8.09 -8.62
CA LYS A 52 -2.20 -7.17 -9.73
C LYS A 52 -2.73 -5.76 -9.46
N LYS A 53 -3.99 -5.63 -9.02
CA LYS A 53 -4.59 -4.32 -8.71
C LYS A 53 -3.81 -3.55 -7.63
N LEU A 54 -3.36 -4.25 -6.59
CA LEU A 54 -2.60 -3.64 -5.50
C LEU A 54 -1.26 -3.11 -6.01
N ILE A 55 -0.50 -3.93 -6.74
CA ILE A 55 0.82 -3.52 -7.24
C ILE A 55 0.69 -2.40 -8.29
N ASP A 56 -0.28 -2.47 -9.19
CA ASP A 56 -0.54 -1.42 -10.18
C ASP A 56 -0.88 -0.08 -9.48
N MET A 57 -1.71 -0.12 -8.43
CA MET A 57 -2.04 1.08 -7.63
C MET A 57 -0.82 1.64 -6.89
N LEU A 58 -0.04 0.78 -6.22
CA LEU A 58 1.20 1.21 -5.55
C LEU A 58 2.20 1.82 -6.53
N ASP A 59 2.35 1.25 -7.72
CA ASP A 59 3.23 1.78 -8.74
C ASP A 59 2.80 3.17 -9.23
N ILE A 60 1.50 3.39 -9.44
CA ILE A 60 0.95 4.72 -9.77
C ILE A 60 1.25 5.72 -8.65
N VAL A 61 0.94 5.37 -7.40
CA VAL A 61 1.14 6.25 -6.25
C VAL A 61 2.62 6.58 -6.08
N VAL A 62 3.50 5.57 -6.08
CA VAL A 62 4.95 5.77 -5.92
C VAL A 62 5.52 6.67 -7.00
N ARG A 63 5.11 6.51 -8.27
CA ARG A 63 5.56 7.36 -9.37
C ARG A 63 5.14 8.83 -9.21
N ARG A 64 4.04 9.08 -8.52
CA ARG A 64 3.43 10.40 -8.31
C ARG A 64 3.60 10.96 -6.90
N LEU A 65 4.44 10.36 -6.04
CA LEU A 65 4.62 10.82 -4.66
C LEU A 65 5.10 12.27 -4.51
N ASP A 66 5.80 12.80 -5.51
CA ASP A 66 6.24 14.20 -5.59
C ASP A 66 5.15 15.15 -6.12
N ASN A 67 4.03 14.61 -6.57
CA ASN A 67 2.90 15.37 -7.10
C ASN A 67 1.57 14.67 -6.77
N LEU A 68 1.41 14.30 -5.49
CA LEU A 68 0.27 13.52 -5.02
C LEU A 68 -1.06 14.30 -5.16
N GLU A 69 -0.98 15.64 -5.20
CA GLU A 69 -2.11 16.55 -5.45
C GLU A 69 -2.87 16.19 -6.75
N GLU A 70 -2.15 15.77 -7.79
CA GLU A 70 -2.75 15.34 -9.07
C GLU A 70 -3.55 14.04 -8.97
N LEU A 71 -3.34 13.24 -7.92
CA LEU A 71 -4.04 11.97 -7.69
C LEU A 71 -5.14 12.09 -6.62
N MET A 72 -5.39 13.29 -6.08
CA MET A 72 -6.28 13.45 -4.93
C MET A 72 -7.71 13.03 -5.26
N ASP A 73 -8.21 13.32 -6.46
CA ASP A 73 -9.54 12.91 -6.87
C ASP A 73 -9.68 11.38 -6.98
N GLU A 74 -8.67 10.69 -7.52
CA GLU A 74 -8.63 9.23 -7.57
C GLU A 74 -8.52 8.61 -6.17
N ILE A 75 -7.69 9.19 -5.29
CA ILE A 75 -7.54 8.76 -3.90
C ILE A 75 -8.86 8.95 -3.15
N HIS A 76 -9.54 10.08 -3.33
CA HIS A 76 -10.85 10.31 -2.73
C HIS A 76 -11.92 9.32 -3.21
N ALA A 77 -11.96 9.06 -4.53
CA ALA A 77 -12.85 8.06 -5.09
C ALA A 77 -12.53 6.65 -4.56
N MET A 78 -11.24 6.35 -4.36
CA MET A 78 -10.80 5.10 -3.73
C MET A 78 -11.23 5.01 -2.26
N ALA A 79 -11.10 6.09 -1.49
CA ALA A 79 -11.52 6.15 -0.09
C ALA A 79 -13.02 5.89 0.07
N LYS A 80 -13.85 6.50 -0.79
CA LYS A 80 -15.31 6.25 -0.83
C LYS A 80 -15.63 4.76 -1.00
N ARG A 81 -15.00 4.09 -1.97
CA ARG A 81 -15.15 2.64 -2.16
C ARG A 81 -14.71 1.84 -0.95
N HIS A 82 -13.64 2.24 -0.26
CA HIS A 82 -13.19 1.56 0.96
C HIS A 82 -14.24 1.65 2.07
N VAL A 83 -14.93 2.78 2.22
CA VAL A 83 -16.06 2.91 3.14
C VAL A 83 -17.21 1.98 2.74
N GLU A 84 -17.59 1.95 1.46
CA GLU A 84 -18.63 1.06 0.94
C GLU A 84 -18.30 -0.43 1.17
N TYR A 85 -17.02 -0.81 1.10
CA TYR A 85 -16.55 -2.16 1.38
C TYR A 85 -16.54 -2.50 2.89
N GLY A 86 -16.85 -1.54 3.76
CA GLY A 86 -16.81 -1.71 5.22
C GLY A 86 -15.40 -1.74 5.79
N VAL A 87 -14.42 -1.12 5.11
CA VAL A 87 -13.06 -0.97 5.63
C VAL A 87 -13.08 -0.06 6.87
N LYS A 88 -12.37 -0.49 7.92
CA LYS A 88 -12.28 0.22 9.20
C LYS A 88 -10.84 0.67 9.45
N PRO A 89 -10.60 1.67 10.30
CA PRO A 89 -9.24 2.12 10.65
C PRO A 89 -8.28 0.98 11.03
N LYS A 90 -8.76 -0.02 11.78
CA LYS A 90 -7.98 -1.21 12.14
C LYS A 90 -7.47 -2.02 10.94
N HIS A 91 -8.19 -2.03 9.82
CA HIS A 91 -7.79 -2.78 8.63
C HIS A 91 -6.58 -2.13 7.95
N TYR A 92 -6.44 -0.80 8.00
CA TYR A 92 -5.24 -0.11 7.51
C TYR A 92 -4.00 -0.51 8.29
N VAL A 93 -4.09 -0.66 9.62
CA VAL A 93 -2.96 -1.16 10.41
C VAL A 93 -2.54 -2.58 9.96
N GLN A 94 -3.52 -3.46 9.72
CA GLN A 94 -3.26 -4.84 9.27
C GLN A 94 -2.64 -4.88 7.86
N VAL A 95 -3.14 -4.05 6.95
CA VAL A 95 -2.63 -3.90 5.58
C VAL A 95 -1.23 -3.29 5.57
N GLY A 96 -0.98 -2.24 6.36
CA GLY A 96 0.32 -1.61 6.50
C GLY A 96 1.39 -2.58 7.00
N ASN A 97 1.08 -3.37 8.03
CA ASN A 97 1.98 -4.41 8.52
C ASN A 97 2.33 -5.43 7.44
N ALA A 98 1.35 -5.85 6.63
CA ALA A 98 1.59 -6.79 5.54
C ALA A 98 2.42 -6.17 4.40
N LEU A 99 2.17 -4.90 4.07
CA LEU A 99 2.92 -4.19 3.03
C LEU A 99 4.38 -4.00 3.43
N ILE A 100 4.63 -3.47 4.62
CA ILE A 100 5.99 -3.25 5.15
C ILE A 100 6.74 -4.58 5.27
N TRP A 101 6.09 -5.64 5.74
CA TRP A 101 6.70 -6.97 5.78
C TRP A 101 7.05 -7.48 4.38
N THR A 102 6.17 -7.29 3.40
CA THR A 102 6.40 -7.70 2.01
C THR A 102 7.59 -6.96 1.41
N LEU A 103 7.67 -5.65 1.58
CA LEU A 103 8.78 -4.83 1.11
C LEU A 103 10.10 -5.23 1.77
N LYS A 104 10.09 -5.45 3.08
CA LYS A 104 11.26 -5.95 3.82
C LYS A 104 11.75 -7.29 3.27
N THR A 105 10.84 -8.22 3.03
CA THR A 105 11.15 -9.54 2.47
C THR A 105 11.72 -9.42 1.06
N ALA A 106 11.11 -8.58 0.21
CA ALA A 106 11.51 -8.43 -1.19
C ALA A 106 12.85 -7.67 -1.35
N LEU A 107 13.11 -6.65 -0.52
CA LEU A 107 14.33 -5.86 -0.56
C LEU A 107 15.50 -6.54 0.16
N GLY A 108 15.22 -7.43 1.11
CA GLY A 108 16.24 -8.23 1.79
C GLY A 108 17.34 -7.36 2.42
N LYS A 109 18.57 -7.46 1.91
CA LYS A 109 19.73 -6.71 2.42
C LYS A 109 19.64 -5.20 2.16
N ASP A 110 18.82 -4.79 1.18
CA ASP A 110 18.60 -3.37 0.87
C ASP A 110 17.53 -2.73 1.79
N TRP A 111 16.86 -3.53 2.63
CA TRP A 111 15.97 -3.03 3.68
C TRP A 111 16.76 -2.45 4.86
N LYS A 112 17.15 -1.18 4.75
CA LYS A 112 17.81 -0.41 5.80
C LYS A 112 16.81 0.45 6.59
N GLU A 113 17.27 1.02 7.70
CA GLU A 113 16.46 1.88 8.57
C GLU A 113 15.79 3.02 7.80
N GLU A 114 16.56 3.79 7.02
CA GLU A 114 16.07 4.88 6.17
C GLU A 114 14.95 4.43 5.20
N VAL A 115 15.08 3.23 4.64
CA VAL A 115 14.07 2.65 3.73
C VAL A 115 12.81 2.32 4.51
N SER A 116 12.95 1.69 5.68
CA SER A 116 11.85 1.34 6.57
C SER A 116 11.06 2.57 7.03
N GLU A 117 11.77 3.62 7.45
CA GLU A 117 11.17 4.88 7.89
C GLU A 117 10.45 5.58 6.74
N SER A 118 11.07 5.65 5.57
CA SER A 118 10.49 6.31 4.40
C SER A 118 9.22 5.61 3.91
N TRP A 119 9.20 4.28 3.87
CA TRP A 119 8.00 3.52 3.52
C TRP A 119 6.91 3.59 4.58
N THR A 120 7.29 3.64 5.87
CA THR A 120 6.34 3.81 6.96
C THR A 120 5.65 5.18 6.86
N ALA A 121 6.43 6.25 6.66
CA ALA A 121 5.90 7.60 6.45
C ALA A 121 5.00 7.67 5.21
N CYS A 122 5.42 7.07 4.09
CA CYS A 122 4.62 7.00 2.87
C CYS A 122 3.27 6.31 3.10
N TYR A 123 3.26 5.18 3.80
CA TYR A 123 2.02 4.46 4.08
C TYR A 123 1.11 5.24 5.04
N GLN A 124 1.69 5.92 6.02
CA GLN A 124 0.95 6.75 6.98
C GLN A 124 0.28 7.94 6.29
N ASP A 125 1.01 8.69 5.46
CA ASP A 125 0.47 9.84 4.73
C ASP A 125 -0.69 9.41 3.83
N LEU A 126 -0.54 8.32 3.06
CA LEU A 126 -1.62 7.79 2.22
C LEU A 126 -2.84 7.31 3.04
N THR A 127 -2.59 6.63 4.15
CA THR A 127 -3.65 6.16 5.04
C THR A 127 -4.40 7.32 5.67
N GLN A 128 -3.70 8.40 6.03
CA GLN A 128 -4.32 9.60 6.57
C GLN A 128 -5.31 10.20 5.58
N VAL A 129 -4.92 10.41 4.32
CA VAL A 129 -5.83 10.93 3.27
C VAL A 129 -7.04 10.02 3.08
N MET A 130 -6.83 8.70 3.06
CA MET A 130 -7.90 7.71 2.92
C MET A 130 -8.90 7.73 4.09
N LEU A 131 -8.41 7.94 5.31
CA LEU A 131 -9.23 8.00 6.52
C LEU A 131 -9.97 9.33 6.64
N GLU A 132 -9.31 10.46 6.39
CA GLU A 132 -9.93 11.80 6.43
C GLU A 132 -11.10 11.89 5.46
N THR A 133 -10.91 11.41 4.23
CA THR A 133 -11.99 11.34 3.24
C THR A 133 -13.13 10.44 3.69
N GLY A 134 -12.80 9.30 4.32
CA GLY A 134 -13.79 8.36 4.85
C GLY A 134 -14.61 8.92 6.02
N ILE A 135 -14.04 9.84 6.80
CA ILE A 135 -14.72 10.54 7.91
C ILE A 135 -15.63 11.65 7.37
N CYS A 136 -15.26 12.34 6.28
CA CYS A 136 -16.08 13.39 5.70
C CYS A 136 -17.37 12.89 5.02
N ILE A 137 -17.49 11.58 4.76
CA ILE A 137 -18.62 10.97 4.05
C ILE A 137 -19.46 10.01 4.90
N GLY A 138 -19.05 9.74 6.14
CA GLY A 138 -19.71 8.83 7.08
C GLY A 138 -20.38 9.57 8.22
#